data_AF-V2WL86-F1
#
_entry.id   AF-V2WL86-F1
#
_cell.length_a   1.000
_cell.length_b   1.000
_cell.length_c   1.000
_cell.angle_alpha   90.00
_cell.angle_beta   90.00
_cell.angle_gamma   90.00
#
_symmetry.space_group_name_H-M   'P 1'
#
loop_
_entity.id
_entity.type
_entity.pdbx_description
1 polymer ?
#
loop_
_entity_poly.entity_id
_entity_poly.type
_entity_poly.pdbx_seq_one_letter_code
_entity_poly.pdbx_strand_id
1 'polypeptide(L)'
;MELKKRYIYTLFLAIDACFWLKCKLVSNEEENPGFGTGWAYMVLDQPYCQYLLESMNEVEMSTCSGLAVLDHANSHNSRGNYSSSGVGLGCCACHEFIQPNGVSDLQKGEHYCNMDWIVTCILSYHDHCLKKCLSYDIACQYCKHFLECIMKLPEEVQPKKISEFLFVILKLHIYGHTLNCQLSYSLNYAISIGQTDSEGVERNWAGQGPIAMSTTEMGPGSRHDTLDDHWGHWNWQKLLGLSSLLLKWFQLALEWRDKKQEAYNSHSLNQALQVKA
;
A
#
# COMPACT_ATOMS: atom_id res chain seq x y z
N MET A 1 10.05 13.87 -22.39
CA MET A 1 8.66 13.37 -22.50
C MET A 1 7.71 14.47 -22.05
N GLU A 2 6.62 14.73 -22.78
CA GLU A 2 5.66 15.78 -22.43
C GLU A 2 4.99 15.46 -21.08
N LEU A 3 4.98 16.42 -20.14
CA LEU A 3 4.43 16.26 -18.78
C LEU A 3 3.02 15.65 -18.78
N LYS A 4 2.21 15.98 -19.79
CA LYS A 4 0.83 15.53 -19.95
C LYS A 4 0.65 14.03 -20.20
N LYS A 5 1.69 13.32 -20.67
CA LYS A 5 1.62 11.87 -20.95
C LYS A 5 2.37 11.02 -19.92
N ARG A 6 2.99 11.64 -18.91
CA ARG A 6 3.73 10.94 -17.86
C ARG A 6 2.89 9.90 -17.10
N TYR A 7 1.58 10.13 -16.97
CA TYR A 7 0.67 9.23 -16.24
C TYR A 7 0.64 7.80 -16.81
N ILE A 8 0.93 7.63 -18.11
CA ILE A 8 0.98 6.31 -18.77
C ILE A 8 2.18 5.49 -18.27
N TYR A 9 3.25 6.17 -17.82
CA TYR A 9 4.49 5.57 -17.32
C TYR A 9 4.63 5.76 -15.80
N THR A 10 3.51 5.92 -15.10
CA THR A 10 3.45 5.94 -13.64
C THR A 10 2.94 4.60 -13.14
N LEU A 11 3.72 3.95 -12.29
CA LEU A 11 3.29 2.79 -11.51
C LEU A 11 2.56 3.27 -10.26
N PHE A 12 1.32 2.82 -10.07
CA PHE A 12 0.49 3.16 -8.92
C PHE A 12 0.51 2.02 -7.91
N LEU A 13 1.10 2.28 -6.75
CA LEU A 13 1.23 1.33 -5.66
C LEU A 13 0.46 1.85 -4.45
N ALA A 14 -0.25 0.97 -3.78
CA ALA A 14 -0.86 1.23 -2.48
C ALA A 14 -0.28 0.24 -1.48
N ILE A 15 0.11 0.72 -0.31
CA ILE A 15 0.57 -0.09 0.81
C ILE A 15 -0.28 0.20 2.04
N ASP A 16 -0.51 -0.83 2.84
CA ASP A 16 -1.22 -0.73 4.11
C ASP A 16 -0.95 -1.96 5.00
N ALA A 17 -1.31 -1.88 6.28
CA ALA A 17 -1.23 -2.97 7.25
C ALA A 17 -2.60 -3.37 7.80
N CYS A 18 -2.87 -4.68 7.78
CA CYS A 18 -4.07 -5.26 8.34
C CYS A 18 -3.79 -6.02 9.65
N PHE A 19 -4.31 -5.50 10.77
CA PHE A 19 -4.19 -6.11 12.10
C PHE A 19 -5.25 -7.18 12.40
N TRP A 20 -6.11 -7.52 11.43
CA TRP A 20 -7.07 -8.62 11.58
C TRP A 20 -6.43 -9.98 11.26
N LEU A 21 -5.44 -10.02 10.37
CA LEU A 21 -4.74 -11.23 9.91
C LEU A 21 -3.66 -11.70 10.90
N LYS A 22 -4.01 -11.82 12.18
CA LYS A 22 -3.09 -12.26 13.24
C LYS A 22 -2.76 -13.76 13.09
N CYS A 23 -1.62 -14.16 13.63
CA CYS A 23 -1.23 -15.57 13.77
C CYS A 23 -0.74 -15.82 15.19
N LYS A 24 -1.29 -16.84 15.84
CA LYS A 24 -0.83 -17.27 17.17
C LYS A 24 0.48 -18.04 17.06
N LEU A 25 1.29 -17.95 18.10
CA LEU A 25 2.51 -18.75 18.21
C LEU A 25 2.14 -20.19 18.59
N VAL A 26 1.78 -20.99 17.58
CA VAL A 26 1.35 -22.39 17.73
C VAL A 26 2.41 -23.42 17.29
N SER A 27 3.37 -23.00 16.47
CA SER A 27 4.44 -23.83 15.89
C SER A 27 5.61 -22.93 15.43
N ASN A 28 6.61 -23.50 14.75
CA ASN A 28 7.79 -22.82 14.22
C ASN A 28 8.13 -23.33 12.81
N GLU A 29 9.06 -22.65 12.12
CA GLU A 29 9.50 -22.99 10.76
C GLU A 29 10.15 -24.38 10.63
N GLU A 30 10.75 -24.94 11.68
CA GLU A 30 11.35 -26.28 11.60
C GLU A 30 10.28 -27.37 11.56
N GLU A 31 9.21 -27.21 12.33
CA GLU A 31 8.09 -28.16 12.40
C GLU A 31 7.09 -27.98 11.26
N ASN A 32 6.88 -26.75 10.81
CA ASN A 32 5.96 -26.43 9.72
C ASN A 32 6.56 -25.39 8.76
N PRO A 33 7.55 -25.79 7.95
CA PRO A 33 8.15 -24.91 6.95
C PRO A 33 7.15 -24.60 5.83
N GLY A 34 7.22 -23.40 5.28
CA GLY A 34 6.45 -23.03 4.10
C GLY A 34 6.90 -23.79 2.86
N PHE A 35 5.95 -24.25 2.03
CA PHE A 35 6.28 -24.97 0.81
C PHE A 35 6.86 -24.03 -0.26
N GLY A 36 6.29 -22.83 -0.39
CA GLY A 36 6.64 -21.87 -1.44
C GLY A 36 6.86 -20.45 -0.95
N THR A 37 7.18 -20.25 0.33
CA THR A 37 7.37 -18.91 0.90
C THR A 37 8.42 -18.12 0.10
N GLY A 38 8.06 -16.92 -0.35
CA GLY A 38 8.89 -16.09 -1.22
C GLY A 38 8.73 -16.33 -2.72
N TRP A 39 7.89 -17.29 -3.15
CA TRP A 39 7.69 -17.60 -4.58
C TRP A 39 6.47 -16.92 -5.19
N ALA A 40 5.56 -16.39 -4.37
CA ALA A 40 4.31 -15.75 -4.81
C ALA A 40 4.14 -14.34 -4.23
N TYR A 41 3.36 -14.16 -3.17
CA TYR A 41 3.03 -12.83 -2.62
C TYR A 41 3.71 -12.57 -1.29
N MET A 42 3.84 -13.60 -0.45
CA MET A 42 4.65 -13.51 0.76
C MET A 42 6.12 -13.28 0.42
N VAL A 43 6.77 -12.38 1.17
CA VAL A 43 8.23 -12.19 1.11
C VAL A 43 8.96 -13.45 1.54
N LEU A 44 10.23 -13.57 1.13
CA LEU A 44 11.09 -14.63 1.63
C LEU A 44 11.34 -14.41 3.13
N ASP A 45 10.91 -15.37 3.95
CA ASP A 45 10.80 -15.18 5.40
C ASP A 45 12.15 -15.05 6.10
N GLN A 46 13.10 -15.97 5.85
CA GLN A 46 14.35 -16.01 6.61
C GLN A 46 15.18 -14.71 6.54
N PRO A 47 15.46 -14.10 5.36
CA PRO A 47 16.20 -12.84 5.31
C PRO A 47 15.43 -11.67 5.92
N TYR A 48 14.10 -11.66 5.76
CA TYR A 48 13.23 -10.65 6.33
C TYR A 48 13.26 -10.69 7.86
N CYS A 49 13.03 -11.86 8.46
CA CYS A 49 13.08 -12.07 9.90
C CYS A 49 14.45 -11.70 10.49
N GLN A 50 15.56 -12.05 9.82
CA GLN A 50 16.90 -11.65 10.24
C GLN A 50 17.07 -10.13 10.27
N TYR A 51 16.65 -9.43 9.22
CA TYR A 51 16.72 -7.97 9.15
C TYR A 51 15.90 -7.29 10.26
N LEU A 52 14.72 -7.82 10.56
CA LEU A 52 13.84 -7.27 11.58
C LEU A 52 14.41 -7.38 13.00
N LEU A 53 15.12 -8.47 13.31
CA LEU A 53 15.80 -8.64 14.61
C LEU A 53 16.80 -7.52 14.89
N GLU A 54 17.41 -6.96 13.84
CA GLU A 54 18.41 -5.88 13.94
C GLU A 54 17.75 -4.49 13.95
N SER A 55 16.57 -4.34 13.34
CA SER A 55 15.98 -3.04 13.01
C SER A 55 14.78 -2.63 13.88
N MET A 56 14.13 -3.55 14.59
CA MET A 56 12.88 -3.29 15.33
C MET A 56 12.96 -2.35 16.55
N ASN A 57 14.16 -1.93 16.96
CA ASN A 57 14.33 -1.08 18.15
C ASN A 57 14.23 0.43 17.86
N GLU A 58 14.08 0.84 16.60
CA GLU A 58 13.94 2.25 16.25
C GLU A 58 12.53 2.76 16.67
N VAL A 59 12.48 3.79 17.51
CA VAL A 59 11.21 4.38 17.97
C VAL A 59 10.69 5.35 16.92
N GLU A 60 9.55 5.03 16.33
CA GLU A 60 8.85 5.90 15.39
C GLU A 60 7.85 6.79 16.14
N MET A 61 7.88 8.10 15.88
CA MET A 61 6.97 9.06 16.51
C MET A 61 5.97 9.61 15.50
N SER A 62 4.68 9.50 15.82
CA SER A 62 3.61 10.11 15.04
C SER A 62 3.65 11.65 15.17
N THR A 63 3.78 12.35 14.06
CA THR A 63 3.78 13.82 13.98
C THR A 63 2.44 14.40 13.52
N CYS A 64 1.51 13.55 13.07
CA CYS A 64 0.17 13.95 12.65
C CYS A 64 -0.85 13.62 13.75
N SER A 65 -1.51 14.63 14.32
CA SER A 65 -2.40 14.50 15.48
C SER A 65 -3.60 13.57 15.26
N GLY A 66 -4.10 13.43 14.03
CA GLY A 66 -5.18 12.51 13.69
C GLY A 66 -4.77 11.03 13.69
N LEU A 67 -3.51 10.75 13.37
CA LEU A 67 -2.94 9.40 13.30
C LEU A 67 -2.45 8.88 14.65
N ALA A 68 -1.97 9.77 15.52
CA ALA A 68 -1.54 9.44 16.88
C ALA A 68 -2.63 8.69 17.70
N VAL A 69 -3.91 8.93 17.38
CA VAL A 69 -5.05 8.23 18.01
C VAL A 69 -5.20 6.80 17.49
N LEU A 70 -4.95 6.56 16.19
CA LEU A 70 -5.00 5.24 15.57
C LEU A 70 -3.82 4.36 16.02
N ASP A 71 -2.62 4.94 16.11
CA ASP A 71 -1.41 4.25 16.60
C ASP A 71 -1.61 3.72 18.04
N HIS A 72 -2.24 4.53 18.90
CA HIS A 72 -2.59 4.12 20.26
C HIS A 72 -3.59 2.95 20.30
N ALA A 73 -4.59 2.93 19.41
CA ALA A 73 -5.58 1.86 19.34
C ALA A 73 -4.96 0.53 18.86
N ASN A 74 -4.06 0.59 17.87
CA ASN A 74 -3.37 -0.58 17.31
C ASN A 74 -2.36 -1.20 18.29
N SER A 75 -1.72 -0.39 19.14
CA SER A 75 -0.77 -0.88 20.17
C SER A 75 -1.40 -1.77 21.26
N HIS A 76 -2.70 -1.63 21.53
CA HIS A 76 -3.37 -2.40 22.59
C HIS A 76 -3.59 -3.88 22.24
N ASN A 77 -3.42 -4.25 20.96
CA ASN A 77 -3.67 -5.59 20.44
C ASN A 77 -2.48 -6.56 20.55
N SER A 78 -1.34 -6.13 21.09
CA SER A 78 -0.12 -6.95 21.20
C SER A 78 -0.01 -7.76 22.51
N ARG A 79 -1.07 -7.88 23.30
CA ARG A 79 -1.05 -8.53 24.64
C ARG A 79 -1.26 -10.07 24.61
N GLY A 80 -0.95 -10.75 23.50
CA GLY A 80 -1.11 -12.21 23.38
C GLY A 80 0.12 -12.91 22.77
N ASN A 81 0.20 -14.24 22.91
CA ASN A 81 1.19 -15.11 22.25
C ASN A 81 0.94 -15.17 20.73
N TYR A 82 1.23 -14.08 20.02
CA TYR A 82 1.15 -14.02 18.56
C TYR A 82 2.55 -14.11 17.95
N SER A 83 2.70 -14.95 16.92
CA SER A 83 3.87 -14.93 16.03
C SER A 83 3.79 -13.77 15.03
N SER A 84 2.57 -13.41 14.64
CA SER A 84 2.27 -12.26 13.78
C SER A 84 1.06 -11.50 14.33
N SER A 85 1.24 -10.20 14.52
CA SER A 85 0.22 -9.25 14.97
C SER A 85 -0.67 -8.72 13.83
N GLY A 86 -0.33 -9.04 12.58
CA GLY A 86 -1.01 -8.56 11.37
C GLY A 86 -0.17 -8.79 10.13
N VAL A 87 -0.64 -8.29 8.99
CA VAL A 87 0.04 -8.44 7.69
C VAL A 87 0.17 -7.07 7.02
N GLY A 88 1.37 -6.72 6.59
CA GLY A 88 1.61 -5.61 5.68
C GLY A 88 1.47 -6.07 4.24
N LEU A 89 0.87 -5.26 3.37
CA LEU A 89 0.62 -5.62 1.97
C LEU A 89 0.80 -4.42 1.05
N GLY A 90 1.31 -4.70 -0.14
CA GLY A 90 1.36 -3.78 -1.28
C GLY A 90 0.61 -4.34 -2.49
N CYS A 91 -0.19 -3.49 -3.11
CA CYS A 91 -0.96 -3.82 -4.31
C CYS A 91 -0.92 -2.69 -5.35
N CYS A 92 -1.43 -2.97 -6.54
CA CYS A 92 -1.73 -1.95 -7.53
C CYS A 92 -2.88 -1.07 -7.02
N ALA A 93 -2.65 0.23 -6.86
CA ALA A 93 -3.66 1.14 -6.31
C ALA A 93 -4.89 1.31 -7.23
N CYS A 94 -4.71 1.09 -8.54
CA CYS A 94 -5.79 1.17 -9.51
C CYS A 94 -6.55 -0.16 -9.61
N HIS A 95 -5.84 -1.24 -9.91
CA HIS A 95 -6.46 -2.50 -10.34
C HIS A 95 -6.50 -3.57 -9.25
N GLU A 96 -6.00 -3.26 -8.05
CA GLU A 96 -6.12 -4.09 -6.86
C GLU A 96 -5.39 -5.44 -6.95
N PHE A 97 -4.44 -5.57 -7.89
CA PHE A 97 -3.55 -6.72 -7.96
C PHE A 97 -2.52 -6.68 -6.85
N ILE A 98 -2.48 -7.71 -6.03
CA ILE A 98 -1.43 -7.92 -5.01
C ILE A 98 -0.10 -8.07 -5.74
N GLN A 99 0.93 -7.38 -5.24
CA GLN A 99 2.25 -7.41 -5.87
C GLN A 99 3.04 -8.66 -5.47
N PRO A 100 3.89 -9.18 -6.37
CA PRO A 100 4.79 -10.29 -6.04
C PRO A 100 5.74 -9.89 -4.92
N ASN A 101 5.92 -10.78 -3.94
CA ASN A 101 6.64 -10.53 -2.69
C ASN A 101 6.25 -9.20 -2.03
N GLY A 102 4.99 -8.79 -2.20
CA GLY A 102 4.44 -7.55 -1.69
C GLY A 102 3.76 -7.71 -0.35
N VAL A 103 3.91 -8.85 0.33
CA VAL A 103 3.17 -9.14 1.56
C VAL A 103 4.12 -9.71 2.63
N SER A 104 4.00 -9.24 3.87
CA SER A 104 4.80 -9.78 4.97
C SER A 104 4.05 -9.78 6.29
N ASP A 105 4.45 -10.70 7.18
CA ASP A 105 3.96 -10.70 8.56
C ASP A 105 4.56 -9.56 9.38
N LEU A 106 3.75 -9.03 10.29
CA LEU A 106 4.08 -7.96 11.21
C LEU A 106 4.25 -8.52 12.62
N GLN A 107 5.45 -8.47 13.19
CA GLN A 107 5.73 -9.13 14.46
C GLN A 107 5.11 -8.37 15.64
N LYS A 108 5.12 -7.03 15.60
CA LYS A 108 4.61 -6.20 16.69
C LYS A 108 4.03 -4.87 16.20
N GLY A 109 2.93 -4.95 15.47
CA GLY A 109 2.37 -3.80 14.78
C GLY A 109 3.16 -3.47 13.53
N GLU A 110 2.72 -2.41 12.86
CA GLU A 110 3.35 -1.88 11.67
C GLU A 110 4.52 -0.97 12.06
N HIS A 111 5.71 -1.27 11.52
CA HIS A 111 6.89 -0.41 11.59
C HIS A 111 7.39 -0.09 10.19
N TYR A 112 8.13 1.00 10.03
CA TYR A 112 8.73 1.39 8.74
C TYR A 112 9.61 0.28 8.18
N CYS A 113 10.39 -0.42 9.01
CA CYS A 113 11.23 -1.52 8.56
C CYS A 113 10.42 -2.65 7.88
N ASN A 114 9.19 -2.92 8.34
CA ASN A 114 8.31 -3.89 7.69
C ASN A 114 7.91 -3.40 6.28
N MET A 115 7.42 -2.16 6.21
CA MET A 115 6.88 -1.58 4.99
C MET A 115 7.98 -1.26 3.95
N ASP A 116 9.15 -0.84 4.41
CA ASP A 116 10.33 -0.58 3.57
C ASP A 116 10.79 -1.85 2.86
N TRP A 117 10.79 -2.98 3.57
CA TRP A 117 11.09 -4.28 2.98
C TRP A 117 10.08 -4.66 1.91
N ILE A 118 8.78 -4.58 2.21
CA ILE A 118 7.69 -4.84 1.26
C ILE A 118 7.85 -3.97 0.01
N VAL A 119 7.96 -2.66 0.19
CA VAL A 119 8.06 -1.71 -0.94
C VAL A 119 9.28 -2.04 -1.79
N THR A 120 10.41 -2.35 -1.16
CA THR A 120 11.65 -2.66 -1.89
C THR A 120 11.55 -3.97 -2.65
N CYS A 121 10.95 -5.02 -2.07
CA CYS A 121 10.65 -6.26 -2.78
C CYS A 121 9.78 -5.99 -4.01
N ILE A 122 8.71 -5.20 -3.87
CA ILE A 122 7.84 -4.81 -5.00
C ILE A 122 8.65 -4.09 -6.07
N LEU A 123 9.48 -3.12 -5.68
CA LEU A 123 10.30 -2.34 -6.63
C LEU A 123 11.28 -3.20 -7.42
N SER A 124 11.75 -4.32 -6.88
CA SER A 124 12.66 -5.24 -7.58
C SER A 124 12.05 -5.86 -8.85
N TYR A 125 10.72 -5.93 -8.92
CA TYR A 125 9.98 -6.46 -10.07
C TYR A 125 9.61 -5.40 -11.11
N HIS A 126 9.86 -4.11 -10.84
CA HIS A 126 9.45 -3.00 -11.69
C HIS A 126 10.64 -2.18 -12.18
N ASP A 127 10.51 -1.62 -13.39
CA ASP A 127 11.60 -0.80 -13.95
C ASP A 127 11.79 0.50 -13.15
N HIS A 128 13.02 0.73 -12.68
CA HIS A 128 13.45 1.96 -12.00
C HIS A 128 13.15 3.26 -12.77
N CYS A 129 13.08 3.24 -14.10
CA CYS A 129 12.77 4.40 -14.94
C CYS A 129 11.30 4.85 -14.84
N LEU A 130 10.39 3.98 -14.37
CA LEU A 130 8.99 4.37 -14.17
C LEU A 130 8.89 5.37 -13.02
N LYS A 131 7.96 6.33 -13.13
CA LYS A 131 7.58 7.13 -11.96
C LYS A 131 6.73 6.27 -11.02
N LYS A 132 6.91 6.38 -9.71
CA LYS A 132 6.11 5.64 -8.72
C LYS A 132 5.17 6.63 -8.03
N CYS A 133 3.88 6.32 -8.02
CA CYS A 133 2.91 6.95 -7.14
C CYS A 133 2.64 5.98 -6.01
N LEU A 134 3.19 6.23 -4.82
CA LEU A 134 3.02 5.38 -3.65
C LEU A 134 1.98 6.02 -2.73
N SER A 135 0.85 5.34 -2.58
CA SER A 135 -0.20 5.74 -1.65
C SER A 135 -0.10 4.96 -0.35
N TYR A 136 -0.20 5.68 0.77
CA TYR A 136 -0.11 5.12 2.11
C TYR A 136 -0.81 6.08 3.08
N ASP A 137 -1.48 5.54 4.09
CA ASP A 137 -2.21 6.33 5.08
C ASP A 137 -1.30 7.34 5.77
N ILE A 138 -0.11 6.91 6.17
CA ILE A 138 0.89 7.77 6.81
C ILE A 138 1.94 8.31 5.84
N ALA A 139 1.62 8.41 4.54
CA ALA A 139 2.56 8.88 3.51
C ALA A 139 3.24 10.22 3.87
N CYS A 140 2.53 11.12 4.55
CA CYS A 140 3.09 12.42 4.97
C CYS A 140 4.19 12.35 6.04
N GLN A 141 4.31 11.22 6.72
CA GLN A 141 5.34 10.94 7.71
C GLN A 141 6.40 10.04 7.09
N TYR A 142 5.95 8.95 6.47
CA TYR A 142 6.78 7.92 5.84
C TYR A 142 7.74 8.49 4.80
N CYS A 143 7.28 9.40 3.93
CA CYS A 143 8.11 9.95 2.85
C CYS A 143 9.34 10.74 3.33
N LYS A 144 9.36 11.19 4.59
CA LYS A 144 10.46 12.01 5.14
C LYS A 144 11.74 11.20 5.32
N HIS A 145 11.59 9.94 5.72
CA HIS A 145 12.71 9.04 6.02
C HIS A 145 12.85 7.91 4.99
N PHE A 146 11.88 7.75 4.08
CA PHE A 146 11.85 6.68 3.09
C PHE A 146 13.19 6.38 2.40
N LEU A 147 13.86 7.41 1.86
CA LEU A 147 15.14 7.20 1.17
C LEU A 147 16.25 6.79 2.14
N GLU A 148 16.28 7.34 3.35
CA GLU A 148 17.26 6.98 4.38
C GLU A 148 17.06 5.54 4.82
N CYS A 149 15.82 5.11 5.05
CA CYS A 149 15.50 3.76 5.48
C CYS A 149 15.79 2.72 4.40
N ILE A 150 15.42 2.97 3.14
CA ILE A 150 15.73 2.05 2.04
C ILE A 150 17.23 1.82 1.89
N MET A 151 18.04 2.86 2.08
CA MET A 151 19.50 2.73 1.99
C MET A 151 20.15 2.00 3.19
N LYS A 152 19.40 1.78 4.28
CA LYS A 152 19.81 0.96 5.43
C LYS A 152 19.46 -0.53 5.28
N LEU A 153 18.61 -0.89 4.31
CA LEU A 153 18.22 -2.29 4.08
C LEU A 153 19.45 -3.16 3.72
N PRO A 154 19.40 -4.49 3.83
CA PRO A 154 20.46 -5.35 3.32
C PRO A 154 20.70 -5.17 1.82
N GLU A 155 21.96 -5.22 1.39
CA GLU A 155 22.38 -4.93 0.00
C GLU A 155 21.64 -5.80 -1.03
N GLU A 156 21.29 -7.02 -0.64
CA GLU A 156 20.59 -8.00 -1.48
C GLU A 156 19.18 -7.54 -1.87
N VAL A 157 18.50 -6.79 -0.99
CA VAL A 157 17.17 -6.28 -1.26
C VAL A 157 17.19 -4.83 -1.75
N GLN A 158 18.22 -4.04 -1.42
CA GLN A 158 18.29 -2.63 -1.81
C GLN A 158 18.05 -2.39 -3.31
N PRO A 159 17.28 -1.35 -3.68
CA PRO A 159 17.08 -1.02 -5.08
C PRO A 159 18.38 -0.45 -5.66
N LYS A 160 18.91 -1.10 -6.70
CA LYS A 160 20.15 -0.66 -7.40
C LYS A 160 20.09 0.78 -7.91
N LYS A 161 18.89 1.28 -8.18
CA LYS A 161 18.64 2.65 -8.66
C LYS A 161 17.37 3.20 -8.03
N ILE A 162 17.47 4.43 -7.53
CA ILE A 162 16.34 5.14 -6.92
C ILE A 162 15.43 5.69 -8.03
N SER A 163 14.14 5.45 -7.87
CA SER A 163 13.10 5.91 -8.81
C SER A 163 12.56 7.30 -8.44
N GLU A 164 11.88 7.97 -9.37
CA GLU A 164 11.10 9.16 -9.03
C GLU A 164 9.83 8.72 -8.27
N PHE A 165 9.65 9.20 -7.03
CA PHE A 165 8.47 8.93 -6.21
C PHE A 165 7.56 10.15 -6.09
N LEU A 166 6.26 9.88 -6.05
CA LEU A 166 5.21 10.78 -5.62
C LEU A 166 4.46 10.07 -4.49
N PHE A 167 4.45 10.67 -3.30
CA PHE A 167 3.74 10.14 -2.15
C PHE A 167 2.38 10.82 -2.05
N VAL A 168 1.35 10.03 -1.79
CA VAL A 168 -0.03 10.50 -1.66
C VAL A 168 -0.72 9.75 -0.53
N ILE A 169 -1.76 10.36 0.02
CA ILE A 169 -2.64 9.71 0.99
C ILE A 169 -3.95 9.36 0.29
N LEU A 170 -4.50 8.22 0.67
CA LEU A 170 -5.77 7.68 0.19
C LEU A 170 -6.90 8.74 0.31
N LYS A 171 -7.81 8.79 -0.66
CA LYS A 171 -8.80 9.88 -0.80
C LYS A 171 -9.75 10.02 0.39
N LEU A 172 -10.06 8.94 1.11
CA LEU A 172 -10.89 8.94 2.31
C LEU A 172 -10.04 9.25 3.54
N HIS A 173 -8.86 8.64 3.64
CA HIS A 173 -7.95 8.81 4.78
C HIS A 173 -7.43 10.24 4.89
N ILE A 174 -7.18 10.93 3.77
CA ILE A 174 -6.61 12.29 3.76
C ILE A 174 -7.44 13.28 4.59
N TYR A 175 -8.76 13.10 4.71
CA TYR A 175 -9.61 13.97 5.53
C TYR A 175 -9.32 13.89 7.03
N GLY A 176 -8.75 12.77 7.51
CA GLY A 176 -8.29 12.61 8.88
C GLY A 176 -6.99 13.33 9.19
N HIS A 177 -6.30 13.87 8.17
CA HIS A 177 -5.02 14.56 8.35
C HIS A 177 -5.19 16.07 8.49
N THR A 178 -4.12 16.72 8.94
CA THR A 178 -4.04 18.19 9.01
C THR A 178 -4.24 18.84 7.64
N LEU A 179 -4.70 20.08 7.61
CA LEU A 179 -4.91 20.84 6.37
C LEU A 179 -3.65 20.87 5.48
N ASN A 180 -2.47 21.00 6.08
CA ASN A 180 -1.22 20.98 5.33
C ASN A 180 -1.01 19.65 4.58
N CYS A 181 -1.36 18.52 5.22
CA CYS A 181 -1.32 17.22 4.56
C CYS A 181 -2.35 17.14 3.42
N GLN A 182 -3.58 17.62 3.66
CA GLN A 182 -4.65 17.64 2.67
C GLN A 182 -4.27 18.43 1.40
N LEU A 183 -3.47 19.48 1.54
CA LEU A 183 -2.99 20.26 0.41
C LEU A 183 -1.78 19.61 -0.28
N SER A 184 -0.91 18.94 0.47
CA SER A 184 0.38 18.45 -0.03
C SER A 184 0.33 17.02 -0.59
N TYR A 185 -0.53 16.16 -0.04
CA TYR A 185 -0.55 14.72 -0.33
C TYR A 185 -1.90 14.24 -0.93
N SER A 186 -2.82 15.16 -1.21
CA SER A 186 -4.09 14.81 -1.83
C SER A 186 -3.91 14.40 -3.29
N LEU A 187 -4.45 13.24 -3.64
CA LEU A 187 -4.56 12.78 -5.02
C LEU A 187 -5.22 13.83 -5.94
N ASN A 188 -6.18 14.62 -5.45
CA ASN A 188 -6.87 15.61 -6.27
C ASN A 188 -5.96 16.75 -6.77
N TYR A 189 -4.84 17.01 -6.08
CA TYR A 189 -3.86 18.02 -6.45
C TYR A 189 -2.59 17.43 -7.08
N ALA A 190 -2.47 16.11 -7.07
CA ALA A 190 -1.31 15.42 -7.64
C ALA A 190 -1.34 15.47 -9.19
N ILE A 191 -0.18 15.80 -9.76
CA ILE A 191 -0.03 15.94 -11.21
C ILE A 191 0.20 14.57 -11.85
N SER A 192 -0.48 14.32 -12.96
CA SER A 192 -0.32 13.11 -13.79
C SER A 192 -0.66 11.80 -13.07
N ILE A 193 -1.69 11.82 -12.21
CA ILE A 193 -2.21 10.64 -11.51
C ILE A 193 -3.61 10.19 -11.96
N GLY A 194 -4.28 10.95 -12.83
CA GLY A 194 -5.64 10.65 -13.27
C GLY A 194 -6.68 10.84 -12.15
N GLN A 195 -7.77 10.07 -12.19
CA GLN A 195 -8.85 10.09 -11.18
C GLN A 195 -8.73 8.92 -10.18
N THR A 196 -7.52 8.45 -9.90
CA THR A 196 -7.23 7.37 -8.94
C THR A 196 -7.67 7.75 -7.52
N ASP A 197 -8.23 6.81 -6.76
CA ASP A 197 -8.60 6.98 -5.36
C ASP A 197 -7.61 6.37 -4.37
N SER A 198 -6.85 5.37 -4.82
CA SER A 198 -5.93 4.56 -4.03
C SER A 198 -6.57 3.76 -2.89
N GLU A 199 -7.90 3.70 -2.82
CA GLU A 199 -8.67 2.95 -1.80
C GLU A 199 -8.74 1.45 -2.10
N GLY A 200 -8.03 0.98 -3.13
CA GLY A 200 -8.03 -0.41 -3.53
C GLY A 200 -7.48 -1.36 -2.47
N VAL A 201 -6.53 -0.90 -1.66
CA VAL A 201 -5.93 -1.71 -0.59
C VAL A 201 -6.96 -2.04 0.51
N GLU A 202 -7.81 -1.09 0.89
CA GLU A 202 -8.94 -1.33 1.81
C GLU A 202 -9.95 -2.34 1.26
N ARG A 203 -10.20 -2.28 -0.05
CA ARG A 203 -11.09 -3.25 -0.72
C ARG A 203 -10.48 -4.65 -0.76
N ASN A 204 -9.15 -4.75 -0.89
CA ASN A 204 -8.45 -6.03 -0.71
C ASN A 204 -8.70 -6.56 0.70
N TRP A 205 -8.52 -5.75 1.74
CA TRP A 205 -8.75 -6.18 3.12
C TRP A 205 -10.17 -6.61 3.41
N ALA A 206 -11.16 -5.89 2.89
CA ALA A 206 -12.55 -6.31 2.97
C ALA A 206 -12.77 -7.70 2.32
N GLY A 207 -12.09 -7.99 1.21
CA GLY A 207 -12.10 -9.29 0.55
C GLY A 207 -11.42 -10.40 1.35
N GLN A 208 -10.32 -10.09 2.05
CA GLN A 208 -9.55 -11.04 2.86
C GLN A 208 -10.06 -11.18 4.31
N GLY A 209 -11.03 -10.38 4.74
CA GLY A 209 -11.58 -10.47 6.10
C GLY A 209 -12.03 -11.89 6.52
N PRO A 210 -12.72 -12.67 5.67
CA PRO A 210 -13.18 -14.02 6.01
C PRO A 210 -12.07 -15.02 6.32
N ILE A 211 -10.87 -14.84 5.77
CA ILE A 211 -9.77 -15.82 5.95
C ILE A 211 -9.02 -15.62 7.27
N ALA A 212 -9.11 -14.43 7.87
CA ALA A 212 -8.35 -14.07 9.08
C ALA A 212 -8.53 -15.06 10.23
N MET A 213 -9.77 -15.47 10.50
CA MET A 213 -10.06 -16.42 11.58
C MET A 213 -9.52 -17.83 11.27
N SER A 214 -9.54 -18.24 10.00
CA SER A 214 -9.08 -19.58 9.60
C SER A 214 -7.56 -19.72 9.67
N THR A 215 -6.83 -18.63 9.42
CA THR A 215 -5.35 -18.62 9.41
C THR A 215 -4.75 -18.31 10.78
N THR A 216 -5.55 -17.93 11.77
CA THR A 216 -5.07 -17.48 13.09
C THR A 216 -4.32 -18.58 13.86
N GLU A 217 -4.76 -19.83 13.73
CA GLU A 217 -4.22 -20.98 14.48
C GLU A 217 -3.32 -21.88 13.61
N MET A 218 -2.96 -21.44 12.40
CA MET A 218 -2.12 -22.22 11.50
C MET A 218 -0.64 -22.10 11.88
N GLY A 219 0.13 -23.17 11.65
CA GLY A 219 1.60 -23.09 11.66
C GLY A 219 2.10 -22.14 10.56
N PRO A 220 3.32 -21.61 10.69
CA PRO A 220 3.75 -20.47 9.88
C PRO A 220 3.83 -20.80 8.38
N GLY A 221 4.38 -21.96 8.00
CA GLY A 221 4.41 -22.41 6.62
C GLY A 221 3.03 -22.64 6.01
N SER A 222 2.18 -23.39 6.72
CA SER A 222 0.81 -23.67 6.24
C SER A 222 -0.01 -22.39 6.09
N ARG A 223 0.23 -21.41 6.96
CA ARG A 223 -0.40 -20.10 6.88
C ARG A 223 0.06 -19.34 5.65
N HIS A 224 1.36 -19.28 5.38
CA HIS A 224 1.89 -18.62 4.17
C HIS A 224 1.31 -19.23 2.91
N ASP A 225 1.33 -20.56 2.79
CA ASP A 225 0.80 -21.27 1.63
C ASP A 225 -0.71 -21.00 1.43
N THR A 226 -1.49 -20.99 2.52
CA THR A 226 -2.93 -20.69 2.49
C THR A 226 -3.18 -19.25 2.04
N LEU A 227 -2.44 -18.29 2.60
CA LEU A 227 -2.61 -16.89 2.26
C LEU A 227 -2.19 -16.60 0.81
N ASP A 228 -1.08 -17.17 0.35
CA ASP A 228 -0.63 -17.06 -1.04
C ASP A 228 -1.66 -17.62 -2.03
N ASP A 229 -2.32 -18.75 -1.71
CA ASP A 229 -3.41 -19.29 -2.53
C ASP A 229 -4.61 -18.31 -2.60
N HIS A 230 -4.98 -17.72 -1.47
CA HIS A 230 -6.06 -16.73 -1.43
C HIS A 230 -5.75 -15.46 -2.22
N TRP A 231 -4.55 -14.90 -2.12
CA TRP A 231 -4.15 -13.75 -2.94
C TRP A 231 -3.99 -14.13 -4.42
N GLY A 232 -3.59 -15.37 -4.70
CA GLY A 232 -3.60 -15.96 -6.04
C GLY A 232 -5.00 -15.96 -6.64
N HIS A 233 -5.97 -16.45 -5.88
CA HIS A 233 -7.38 -16.42 -6.27
C HIS A 233 -7.91 -15.00 -6.47
N TRP A 234 -7.59 -14.07 -5.57
CA TRP A 234 -7.96 -12.66 -5.69
C TRP A 234 -7.45 -12.06 -7.00
N ASN A 235 -6.16 -12.21 -7.28
CA ASN A 235 -5.54 -11.72 -8.51
C ASN A 235 -6.15 -12.37 -9.76
N TRP A 236 -6.44 -13.67 -9.71
CA TRP A 236 -7.14 -14.37 -10.79
C TRP A 236 -8.54 -13.78 -11.06
N GLN A 237 -9.32 -13.52 -10.01
CA GLN A 237 -10.62 -12.87 -10.14
C GLN A 237 -10.51 -11.44 -10.71
N LYS A 238 -9.51 -10.66 -10.27
CA LYS A 238 -9.24 -9.32 -10.84
C LYS A 238 -8.91 -9.40 -12.32
N LEU A 239 -8.10 -10.38 -12.72
CA LEU A 239 -7.75 -10.59 -14.12
C LEU A 239 -8.98 -10.91 -14.98
N LEU A 240 -9.83 -11.85 -14.53
CA LEU A 240 -11.07 -12.19 -15.23
C LEU A 240 -12.05 -11.01 -15.32
N GLY A 241 -12.10 -10.17 -14.29
CA GLY A 241 -12.97 -8.98 -14.23
C GLY A 241 -12.40 -7.75 -14.94
N LEU A 242 -11.13 -7.76 -15.34
CA LEU A 242 -10.40 -6.56 -15.76
C LEU A 242 -11.03 -5.88 -16.99
N SER A 243 -11.47 -6.63 -17.99
CA SER A 243 -12.09 -6.08 -19.20
C SER A 243 -13.39 -5.32 -18.87
N SER A 244 -14.23 -5.92 -18.02
CA SER A 244 -15.50 -5.33 -17.59
C SER A 244 -15.27 -4.08 -16.72
N LEU A 245 -14.26 -4.12 -15.84
CA LEU A 245 -13.85 -2.99 -15.02
C LEU A 245 -13.38 -1.81 -15.87
N LEU A 246 -12.50 -2.07 -16.84
CA LEU A 246 -11.96 -1.03 -17.73
C LEU A 246 -13.06 -0.41 -18.61
N LEU A 247 -13.99 -1.22 -19.13
CA LEU A 247 -15.13 -0.70 -19.88
C LEU A 247 -16.01 0.21 -19.03
N LYS A 248 -16.35 -0.21 -17.81
CA LYS A 248 -17.13 0.58 -16.86
C LYS A 248 -16.43 1.91 -16.54
N TRP A 249 -15.13 1.88 -16.26
CA TRP A 249 -14.36 3.09 -15.99
C TRP A 249 -14.26 4.01 -17.20
N PHE A 250 -14.10 3.47 -18.40
CA PHE A 250 -14.10 4.27 -19.61
C PHE A 250 -15.43 5.01 -19.80
N GLN A 251 -16.56 4.33 -19.63
CA GLN A 251 -17.89 4.94 -19.71
C GLN A 251 -18.07 6.04 -18.66
N LEU A 252 -17.69 5.76 -17.40
CA LEU A 252 -17.73 6.76 -16.33
C LEU A 252 -16.83 7.96 -16.64
N ALA A 253 -15.64 7.73 -17.20
CA ALA A 253 -14.72 8.81 -17.57
C ALA A 253 -15.30 9.72 -18.67
N LEU A 254 -16.02 9.15 -19.65
CA LEU A 254 -16.72 9.95 -20.67
C LEU A 254 -17.80 10.83 -20.05
N GLU A 255 -18.64 10.26 -19.17
CA GLU A 255 -19.70 11.00 -18.48
C GLU A 255 -19.12 12.14 -17.62
N TRP A 256 -18.09 11.83 -16.83
CA TRP A 256 -17.47 12.81 -15.94
C TRP A 256 -16.68 13.88 -16.68
N ARG A 257 -16.07 13.55 -17.83
CA ARG A 257 -15.39 14.54 -18.68
C ARG A 257 -16.35 15.67 -19.05
N ASP A 258 -17.55 15.32 -19.51
CA ASP A 258 -18.51 16.30 -20.01
C ASP A 258 -19.01 17.19 -18.86
N LYS A 259 -19.35 16.59 -17.71
CA LYS A 259 -19.70 17.34 -16.48
C LYS A 259 -18.59 18.26 -15.99
N LYS A 260 -17.33 17.79 -16.02
CA LYS A 260 -16.18 18.60 -15.59
C LYS A 260 -15.89 19.74 -16.56
N GLN A 261 -16.07 19.53 -17.86
CA GLN A 261 -15.93 20.58 -18.85
C GLN A 261 -16.98 21.68 -18.67
N GLU A 262 -18.24 21.31 -18.44
CA GLU A 262 -19.32 22.27 -18.15
C GLU A 262 -19.06 23.06 -16.85
N ALA A 263 -18.65 22.37 -15.78
CA ALA A 263 -18.27 23.01 -14.52
C ALA A 263 -17.08 23.97 -14.69
N TYR A 264 -16.09 23.60 -15.49
CA TYR A 264 -14.95 24.46 -15.79
C TYR A 264 -15.36 25.71 -16.57
N ASN A 265 -16.19 25.54 -17.61
CA ASN A 265 -16.64 26.65 -18.44
C ASN A 265 -17.49 27.65 -17.62
N SER A 266 -18.42 27.14 -16.82
CA SER A 266 -19.27 27.96 -15.94
C SER A 266 -18.45 28.69 -14.86
N HIS A 267 -17.49 28.02 -14.22
CA HIS A 267 -16.59 28.66 -13.26
C HIS A 267 -15.76 29.77 -13.91
N SER A 268 -15.17 29.49 -15.08
CA SER A 268 -14.34 30.45 -15.82
C SER A 268 -15.12 31.70 -16.24
N LEU A 269 -16.37 31.51 -16.68
CA LEU A 269 -17.28 32.62 -17.01
C LEU A 269 -17.58 33.48 -15.77
N ASN A 270 -17.96 32.84 -14.67
CA ASN A 270 -18.31 33.53 -13.42
C ASN A 270 -17.12 34.29 -12.82
N GLN A 271 -15.93 33.70 -12.85
CA GLN A 271 -14.70 34.34 -12.39
C GLN A 271 -14.35 35.57 -13.24
N ALA A 272 -14.50 35.47 -14.57
CA ALA A 272 -14.27 36.61 -15.48
C ALA A 272 -15.27 37.76 -15.26
N LEU A 273 -16.49 37.46 -14.77
CA LEU A 273 -17.48 38.47 -14.40
C LEU A 273 -17.15 39.13 -13.05
N GLN A 274 -16.66 38.36 -12.07
CA GLN A 274 -16.27 38.89 -10.75
C GLN A 274 -15.02 39.77 -10.79
N VAL A 275 -14.08 39.52 -11.70
CA VAL A 275 -12.88 40.36 -11.88
C VAL A 275 -13.20 41.69 -12.60
N LYS A 276 -14.37 41.78 -13.26
CA LYS A 276 -14.83 42.99 -13.97
C LYS A 276 -15.79 43.87 -13.17
N ALA A 277 -16.17 43.45 -11.96
CA ALA A 277 -16.99 44.21 -11.01
C ALA A 277 -16.10 44.83 -9.94
#